data_AF-A0A562S440-F1
#
_entry.id   AF-A0A562S440-F1
#
_cell.length_a   1.000
_cell.length_b   1.000
_cell.length_c   1.000
_cell.angle_alpha   90.00
_cell.angle_beta   90.00
_cell.angle_gamma   90.00
#
_symmetry.space_group_name_H-M   'P 1'
#
loop_
_entity.id
_entity.type
_entity.pdbx_description
1 polymer ?
#
loop_
_entity_poly.entity_id
_entity_poly.type
_entity_poly.pdbx_seq_one_letter_code
_entity_poly.pdbx_strand_id
1 'polypeptide(L)' 'MQYSSELIQTMRQALETVMASVPAHQSVFGLKAAVAECILKAAAHGQTSYDGLVASASDQIQAIVSMLT' A
#
# COMPACT_ATOMS: atom_id res chain seq x y z
N MET A 1 -13.66 -13.17 -6.51
CA MET A 1 -13.39 -12.54 -5.20
C MET A 1 -13.85 -11.10 -5.30
N GLN A 2 -15.01 -10.75 -4.73
CA GLN A 2 -15.48 -9.36 -4.70
C GLN A 2 -15.13 -8.84 -3.31
N TYR A 3 -14.20 -7.88 -3.22
CA TYR A 3 -13.85 -7.27 -1.94
C TYR A 3 -15.02 -6.40 -1.47
N SER A 4 -15.36 -6.49 -0.19
CA SER A 4 -16.39 -5.62 0.41
C SER A 4 -15.98 -4.15 0.26
N SER A 5 -16.97 -3.25 0.14
CA SER A 5 -16.72 -1.80 0.06
C SER A 5 -15.86 -1.29 1.22
N GLU A 6 -16.08 -1.82 2.43
CA GLU A 6 -15.30 -1.51 3.63
C GLU A 6 -13.82 -1.88 3.47
N LEU A 7 -13.53 -3.06 2.90
CA LEU A 7 -12.16 -3.50 2.66
C LEU A 7 -11.50 -2.63 1.59
N ILE A 8 -12.21 -2.28 0.52
CA ILE A 8 -11.70 -1.38 -0.53
C ILE A 8 -11.37 0.01 0.05
N GLN A 9 -12.23 0.54 0.94
CA GLN A 9 -11.97 1.80 1.64
C GLN A 9 -10.73 1.68 2.54
N THR A 10 -10.62 0.59 3.27
CA THR A 10 -9.47 0.29 4.14
C THR A 10 -8.16 0.25 3.35
N MET A 11 -8.16 -0.41 2.18
CA MET A 11 -6.98 -0.49 1.30
C MET A 11 -6.58 0.87 0.73
N ARG A 12 -7.56 1.73 0.37
CA ARG A 12 -7.27 3.10 -0.06
C ARG A 12 -6.69 3.94 1.06
N GLN A 13 -7.29 3.89 2.25
CA GLN A 13 -6.78 4.58 3.43
C GLN A 13 -5.36 4.14 3.75
N ALA A 14 -5.09 2.83 3.69
CA ALA A 14 -3.75 2.29 3.91
C ALA A 14 -2.75 2.83 2.87
N LEU A 15 -3.13 2.84 1.59
CA LEU A 15 -2.31 3.41 0.50
C LEU A 15 -2.00 4.89 0.75
N GLU A 16 -3.01 5.69 1.10
CA GLU A 16 -2.83 7.11 1.37
C GLU A 16 -1.94 7.37 2.58
N THR A 17 -2.08 6.57 3.64
CA THR A 17 -1.26 6.67 4.85
C THR A 17 0.21 6.37 4.57
N VAL A 18 0.46 5.29 3.84
CA VAL A 18 1.81 4.85 3.45
C VAL A 18 2.43 5.88 2.50
N MET A 19 1.66 6.40 1.56
CA MET A 19 2.08 7.49 0.65
C MET A 19 2.34 8.81 1.36
N ALA A 20 1.60 9.15 2.41
CA ALA A 20 1.84 10.35 3.20
C ALA A 20 3.19 10.31 3.94
N SER A 21 3.73 9.11 4.18
CA SER A 21 5.06 8.92 4.77
C SER A 21 6.19 9.08 3.74
N VAL A 22 5.88 9.12 2.44
CA VAL A 22 6.86 9.31 1.37
C VAL A 22 7.01 10.80 1.08
N PRO A 23 8.24 11.32 1.00
CA PRO A 23 8.45 12.70 0.62
C PRO A 23 7.98 12.94 -0.82
N ALA A 24 7.35 14.10 -1.05
CA ALA A 24 6.63 14.39 -2.31
C ALA A 24 7.49 14.27 -3.58
N HIS A 25 8.82 14.46 -3.48
CA HIS A 25 9.74 14.27 -4.61
C HIS A 25 9.91 12.81 -5.03
N GLN A 26 9.66 11.86 -4.12
CA GLN A 26 9.68 10.41 -4.37
C GLN A 26 8.29 9.83 -4.63
N SER A 27 7.21 10.60 -4.44
CA SER A 27 5.83 10.19 -4.71
C SER A 27 5.56 10.14 -6.23
N VAL A 28 6.23 9.22 -6.92
CA VAL A 28 6.03 8.94 -8.34
C VAL A 28 4.86 7.97 -8.55
N PHE A 29 4.21 8.06 -9.72
CA PHE A 29 3.08 7.19 -10.06
C PHE A 29 3.43 5.69 -9.93
N GLY A 30 4.66 5.31 -10.28
CA GLY A 30 5.16 3.94 -10.14
C GLY A 30 5.20 3.45 -8.68
N LEU A 31 5.55 4.34 -7.74
CA LEU A 31 5.59 4.01 -6.32
C LEU A 31 4.17 3.82 -5.77
N LYS A 32 3.22 4.68 -6.17
CA LYS A 32 1.80 4.49 -5.81
C LYS A 32 1.25 3.15 -6.31
N ALA A 33 1.55 2.79 -7.55
CA ALA A 33 1.11 1.52 -8.13
C ALA A 33 1.71 0.31 -7.38
N ALA A 34 3.01 0.35 -7.09
CA ALA A 34 3.69 -0.72 -6.37
C ALA A 34 3.19 -0.88 -4.93
N VAL A 35 2.93 0.23 -4.21
CA VAL A 35 2.34 0.18 -2.87
C VAL A 35 0.90 -0.35 -2.92
N ALA A 36 0.09 0.08 -3.89
CA ALA A 36 -1.25 -0.46 -4.07
C ALA A 36 -1.23 -1.96 -4.36
N GLU A 37 -0.29 -2.43 -5.17
CA GLU A 37 -0.08 -3.85 -5.44
C GLU A 37 0.29 -4.63 -4.16
N CYS A 38 1.18 -4.08 -3.33
CA CYS A 38 1.53 -4.67 -2.05
C CYS A 38 0.31 -4.85 -1.14
N ILE A 39 -0.52 -3.81 -1.03
CA ILE A 39 -1.76 -3.84 -0.24
C ILE A 39 -2.75 -4.87 -0.81
N LEU A 40 -2.87 -4.97 -2.15
CA LEU A 40 -3.69 -5.96 -2.82
C LEU A 40 -3.20 -7.39 -2.58
N LYS A 41 -1.88 -7.62 -2.61
CA LYS A 41 -1.27 -8.92 -2.29
C LYS A 41 -1.50 -9.29 -0.83
N ALA A 42 -1.31 -8.35 0.09
CA ALA A 42 -1.59 -8.57 1.52
C ALA A 42 -3.06 -8.95 1.75
N ALA A 43 -3.99 -8.24 1.12
CA ALA A 43 -5.42 -8.58 1.16
C ALA A 43 -5.73 -9.96 0.56
N ALA A 44 -5.09 -10.30 -0.56
CA ALA A 44 -5.22 -11.62 -1.17
C ALA A 44 -4.67 -12.75 -0.27
N HIS A 45 -3.68 -12.45 0.58
CA HIS A 45 -3.11 -13.38 1.56
C HIS A 45 -3.94 -13.47 2.86
N GLY A 46 -5.07 -12.76 2.94
CA GLY A 46 -5.99 -12.79 4.09
C GLY A 46 -5.85 -11.60 5.05
N GLN A 47 -4.92 -10.68 4.81
CA GLN A 47 -4.73 -9.48 5.62
C GLN A 47 -5.80 -8.43 5.27
N THR A 48 -6.84 -8.31 6.10
CA THR A 48 -7.96 -7.37 5.84
C THR A 48 -7.98 -6.18 6.80
N SER A 49 -7.14 -6.21 7.83
CA SER A 49 -7.03 -5.14 8.83
C SER A 49 -6.21 -3.97 8.30
N TYR A 50 -6.68 -2.74 8.57
CA TYR A 50 -5.98 -1.51 8.22
C TYR A 50 -4.51 -1.52 8.66
N ASP A 51 -4.26 -1.82 9.94
CA ASP A 51 -2.92 -1.88 10.53
C ASP A 51 -2.02 -2.88 9.81
N GLY A 52 -2.51 -4.11 9.56
CA GLY A 52 -1.75 -5.13 8.85
C GLY A 52 -1.45 -4.76 7.40
N LEU A 53 -2.37 -4.07 6.71
CA LEU A 53 -2.17 -3.58 5.35
C LEU A 53 -1.13 -2.45 5.30
N VAL A 54 -1.22 -1.49 6.23
CA VAL A 54 -0.24 -0.41 6.38
C VAL A 54 1.13 -0.98 6.72
N ALA A 55 1.23 -1.85 7.73
CA ALA A 55 2.50 -2.46 8.14
C ALA A 55 3.17 -3.22 6.99
N SER A 56 2.41 -4.05 6.25
CA SER A 56 2.94 -4.81 5.11
C SER A 56 3.45 -3.91 3.98
N ALA A 57 2.72 -2.83 3.71
CA ALA A 57 3.06 -1.86 2.68
C ALA A 57 4.23 -0.95 3.08
N SER A 58 4.27 -0.52 4.34
CA SER A 58 5.37 0.27 4.91
C SER A 58 6.67 -0.51 5.00
N ASP A 59 6.63 -1.82 5.29
CA ASP A 59 7.81 -2.69 5.25
C ASP A 59 8.42 -2.73 3.83
N GLN A 60 7.56 -2.89 2.82
CA GLN A 60 7.99 -2.97 1.42
C GLN A 60 8.27 -1.61 0.78
N ILE A 61 7.81 -0.49 1.35
CA ILE A 61 7.92 0.83 0.72
C ILE A 61 9.36 1.23 0.47
N GLN A 62 10.25 0.94 1.41
CA GLN A 62 11.66 1.32 1.32
C GLN A 62 12.36 0.53 0.22
N ALA A 63 12.06 -0.77 0.12
CA ALA A 63 12.56 -1.62 -0.96
C ALA A 63 12.06 -1.14 -2.33
N ILE A 64 10.77 -0.79 -2.45
CA ILE A 64 10.18 -0.27 -3.69
C ILE A 64 10.83 1.06 -4.08
N VAL A 65 11.02 1.99 -3.13
CA VAL A 65 11.70 3.27 -3.38
C VAL A 65 13.13 3.04 -3.88
N SER A 66 13.86 2.09 -3.30
CA SER A 66 15.21 1.73 -3.74
C SER A 66 15.27 1.10 -5.13
N MET A 67 14.23 0.38 -5.58
CA MET A 67 14.17 -0.17 -6.93
C MET A 67 13.80 0.87 -8.01
N LEU A 68 13.17 1.97 -7.59
CA LEU A 68 12.67 3.03 -8.48
C LEU A 68 13.59 4.26 -8.55
N THR A 69 14.65 4.32 -7.72
CA THR A 69 15.73 5.33 -7.72
C THR A 69 16.91 4.81 -8.52
#